data_AF-A0A2G5V643-F1
#
_entry.id   AF-A0A2G5V643-F1
#
_cell.length_a   1.000
_cell.length_b   1.000
_cell.length_c   1.000
_cell.angle_alpha   90.00
_cell.angle_beta   90.00
_cell.angle_gamma   90.00
#
_symmetry.space_group_name_H-M   'P 1'
#
loop_
_entity.id
_entity.type
_entity.pdbx_description
1 polymer ?
#
loop_
_entity_poly.entity_id
_entity_poly.type
_entity_poly.pdbx_seq_one_letter_code
_entity_poly.pdbx_strand_id
1 'polypeptide(L)'
;MPQDASDGYERLTDIAEAAKNEGSELKHVIRDVYRNYSELGSDIHDYYEKNLKKFPETVEQTANDLYSFSLFANSIFLLVIASFSRFVGSYITAPVFGIIFLNVGAIILSVVVVPIIATYVYQNLKVRSLAEKRIACAGFIFLQSVLIGFINQNDWLESVPFSVLTQIISSFSYPLILAHTDNRQKILGIVAGSSMIFHLAHGFFFSGMDGAFLTIAILYTILAICLIQYSIAFRCQTDFDMMLLTMQYVFLVSVVRMFAVMSFGKDK
;
A
#
# COMPACT_ATOMS: atom_id res chain seq x y z
N MET A 1 35.02 28.34 -93.73
CA MET A 1 34.18 27.62 -92.74
C MET A 1 34.19 28.47 -91.48
N PRO A 2 33.03 28.87 -90.91
CA PRO A 2 33.01 29.82 -89.81
C PRO A 2 33.32 29.10 -88.48
N GLN A 3 34.38 29.54 -87.81
CA GLN A 3 34.79 29.08 -86.47
C GLN A 3 33.76 29.40 -85.37
N ASP A 4 32.83 30.33 -85.62
CA ASP A 4 31.82 30.77 -84.65
C ASP A 4 30.74 29.71 -84.35
N ALA A 5 30.55 28.73 -85.23
CA ALA A 5 29.54 27.67 -85.04
C ALA A 5 30.01 26.53 -84.13
N SER A 6 31.32 26.27 -84.01
CA SER A 6 31.84 25.23 -83.10
C SER A 6 31.89 25.74 -81.65
N ASP A 7 32.26 27.00 -81.45
CA ASP A 7 32.31 27.66 -80.13
C ASP A 7 30.91 27.76 -79.47
N GLY A 8 29.87 27.97 -80.29
CA GLY A 8 28.48 27.99 -79.82
C GLY A 8 27.96 26.62 -79.38
N TYR A 9 28.41 25.55 -80.02
CA TYR A 9 28.06 24.18 -79.62
C TYR A 9 28.76 23.76 -78.34
N GLU A 10 30.06 24.07 -78.20
CA GLU A 10 30.84 23.79 -76.98
C GLU A 10 30.23 24.44 -75.74
N ARG A 11 29.85 25.73 -75.85
CA ARG A 11 29.17 26.46 -74.76
C ARG A 11 27.81 25.88 -74.37
N LEU A 12 27.04 25.33 -75.32
CA LEU A 12 25.75 24.71 -75.00
C LEU A 12 25.92 23.37 -74.27
N THR A 13 26.95 22.60 -74.60
CA THR A 13 27.33 21.39 -73.86
C THR A 13 27.77 21.71 -72.43
N ASP A 14 28.59 22.74 -72.23
CA ASP A 14 29.04 23.17 -70.89
C ASP A 14 27.87 23.63 -70.01
N ILE A 15 26.92 24.38 -70.59
CA ILE A 15 25.70 24.82 -69.87
C ILE A 15 24.80 23.62 -69.54
N ALA A 16 24.67 22.65 -70.45
CA ALA A 16 23.88 21.44 -70.20
C ALA A 16 24.50 20.55 -69.11
N GLU A 17 25.83 20.48 -69.06
CA GLU A 17 26.56 19.70 -68.05
C GLU A 17 26.54 20.39 -66.68
N ALA A 18 26.66 21.73 -66.63
CA ALA A 18 26.47 22.52 -65.43
C ALA A 18 25.04 22.38 -64.86
N ALA A 19 24.01 22.49 -65.70
CA ALA A 19 22.61 22.31 -65.29
C ALA A 19 22.32 20.88 -64.80
N LYS A 20 22.98 19.87 -65.39
CA LYS A 20 22.89 18.47 -64.94
C LYS A 20 23.56 18.27 -63.58
N ASN A 21 24.71 18.90 -63.35
CA ASN A 21 25.39 18.86 -62.05
C ASN A 21 24.56 19.56 -60.97
N GLU A 22 24.02 20.75 -61.23
CA GLU A 22 23.12 21.46 -60.31
C GLU A 22 21.86 20.64 -59.98
N GLY A 23 21.25 20.00 -60.98
CA GLY A 23 20.11 19.10 -60.77
C GLY A 23 20.45 17.86 -59.93
N SER A 24 21.69 17.38 -60.02
CA SER A 24 22.18 16.27 -59.19
C SER A 24 22.43 16.70 -57.74
N GLU A 25 23.04 17.87 -57.52
CA GLU A 25 23.27 18.43 -56.18
C GLU A 25 21.96 18.72 -55.46
N LEU A 26 20.98 19.31 -56.15
CA LEU A 26 19.66 19.56 -55.58
C LEU A 26 18.98 18.26 -55.11
N LYS A 27 19.14 17.17 -55.87
CA LYS A 27 18.62 15.84 -55.50
C LYS A 27 19.33 15.24 -54.29
N HIS A 28 20.63 15.51 -54.12
CA HIS A 28 21.39 15.12 -52.93
C HIS A 28 20.95 15.92 -51.70
N VAL A 29 20.83 17.25 -51.81
CA VAL A 29 20.36 18.11 -50.73
C VAL A 29 18.94 17.73 -50.27
N ILE A 30 18.01 17.50 -51.20
CA ILE A 30 16.64 17.07 -50.85
C ILE A 30 16.65 15.72 -50.12
N ARG A 31 17.51 14.78 -50.54
CA ARG A 31 17.65 13.48 -49.88
C ARG A 31 18.19 13.62 -48.46
N ASP A 32 19.21 14.45 -48.26
CA ASP A 32 19.82 14.66 -46.95
C ASP A 32 18.87 15.39 -46.00
N VAL A 33 18.08 16.35 -46.50
CA VAL A 33 16.98 16.98 -45.75
C VAL A 33 15.96 15.92 -45.33
N TYR A 34 15.52 15.06 -46.25
CA TYR A 34 14.56 14.00 -45.93
C TYR A 34 15.10 13.01 -44.87
N ARG A 35 16.38 12.67 -44.97
CA ARG A 35 17.05 11.78 -44.01
C ARG A 35 17.15 12.42 -42.62
N ASN A 36 17.58 13.69 -42.54
CA ASN A 36 17.66 14.42 -41.27
C ASN A 36 16.29 14.59 -40.60
N TYR A 37 15.23 14.87 -41.36
CA TYR A 37 13.87 14.94 -40.81
C TYR A 37 13.37 13.57 -40.31
N SER A 38 13.72 12.48 -41.00
CA SER A 38 13.38 11.12 -40.57
C SER A 38 14.15 10.71 -39.31
N GLU A 39 15.44 11.02 -39.22
CA GLU A 39 16.29 10.76 -38.05
C GLU A 39 15.78 11.56 -36.82
N LEU A 40 15.44 12.84 -37.01
CA LEU A 40 14.86 13.67 -35.95
C LEU A 40 13.49 13.12 -35.45
N GLY A 41 12.64 12.64 -36.36
CA GLY A 41 11.37 12.01 -36.00
C GLY A 41 11.54 10.72 -35.19
N SER A 42 12.54 9.91 -35.59
CA SER A 42 12.99 8.73 -34.85
C SER A 42 13.44 9.09 -33.44
N ASP A 43 14.34 10.06 -33.30
CA ASP A 43 14.92 10.44 -32.00
C ASP A 43 13.88 11.03 -31.03
N ILE A 44 12.93 11.81 -31.55
CA ILE A 44 11.81 12.35 -30.76
C ILE A 44 10.89 11.22 -30.28
N HIS A 45 10.59 10.26 -31.14
CA HIS A 45 9.79 9.09 -30.76
C HIS A 45 10.50 8.24 -29.70
N ASP A 46 11.80 8.02 -29.87
CA ASP A 46 12.63 7.26 -28.93
C ASP A 46 12.76 7.97 -27.58
N TYR A 47 12.90 9.30 -27.58
CA TYR A 47 12.89 10.13 -26.37
C TYR A 47 11.53 10.11 -25.67
N TYR A 48 10.43 10.15 -26.43
CA TYR A 48 9.07 10.06 -25.89
C TYR A 48 8.81 8.69 -25.23
N GLU A 49 9.13 7.59 -25.91
CA GLU A 49 8.98 6.22 -25.39
C GLU A 49 9.88 5.97 -24.16
N LYS A 50 11.15 6.40 -24.21
CA LYS A 50 12.10 6.15 -23.11
C LYS A 50 11.84 7.01 -21.89
N ASN A 51 11.51 8.29 -22.07
CA ASN A 51 11.47 9.26 -20.97
C ASN A 51 10.05 9.69 -20.62
N LEU A 52 9.25 10.15 -21.59
CA LEU A 52 7.97 10.81 -21.32
C LEU A 52 6.82 9.84 -21.06
N LYS A 53 6.83 8.65 -21.69
CA LYS A 53 5.80 7.62 -21.49
C LYS A 53 5.96 6.90 -20.15
N LYS A 54 7.22 6.64 -19.76
CA LYS A 54 7.53 5.98 -18.49
C LYS A 54 7.35 6.90 -17.29
N PHE A 55 7.63 8.20 -17.43
CA PHE A 55 7.52 9.17 -16.33
C PHE A 55 6.19 9.14 -15.56
N PRO A 56 5.00 9.18 -16.20
CA PRO A 56 3.73 9.07 -15.48
C PRO A 56 3.55 7.71 -14.81
N GLU A 57 3.99 6.62 -15.44
CA GLU A 57 3.94 5.27 -14.85
C GLU A 57 4.84 5.17 -13.61
N THR A 58 6.07 5.69 -13.64
CA THR A 58 6.98 5.67 -12.48
C THR A 58 6.48 6.56 -11.35
N VAL A 59 5.90 7.72 -11.65
CA VAL A 59 5.34 8.63 -10.64
C VAL A 59 4.11 8.01 -9.98
N GLU A 60 3.22 7.41 -10.77
CA GLU A 60 2.02 6.74 -10.26
C GLU A 60 2.39 5.50 -9.42
N GLN A 61 3.37 4.72 -9.85
CA GLN A 61 3.88 3.57 -9.09
C GLN A 61 4.53 4.02 -7.77
N THR A 62 5.39 5.05 -7.80
CA THR A 62 6.05 5.60 -6.60
C THR A 62 5.02 6.16 -5.61
N ALA A 63 3.98 6.84 -6.10
CA ALA A 63 2.90 7.34 -5.25
C ALA A 63 2.10 6.19 -4.61
N ASN A 64 1.75 5.17 -5.39
CA ASN A 64 1.03 3.99 -4.91
C ASN A 64 1.82 3.20 -3.83
N ASP A 65 3.13 3.10 -3.98
CA ASP A 65 4.01 2.47 -3.00
C ASP A 65 4.04 3.28 -1.69
N LEU A 66 4.14 4.61 -1.80
CA LEU A 66 4.14 5.51 -0.64
C LEU A 66 2.81 5.45 0.14
N TYR A 67 1.68 5.44 -0.55
CA TYR A 67 0.34 5.35 0.07
C TYR A 67 0.13 4.01 0.77
N SER A 68 0.53 2.92 0.13
CA SER A 68 0.43 1.58 0.72
C SER A 68 1.27 1.52 2.00
N PHE A 69 2.50 2.02 1.96
CA PHE A 69 3.39 2.08 3.13
C PHE A 69 2.80 2.92 4.28
N SER A 70 2.21 4.08 3.99
CA SER A 70 1.56 4.94 4.99
C SER A 70 0.44 4.23 5.74
N LEU A 71 -0.40 3.47 5.02
CA LEU A 71 -1.50 2.69 5.60
C LEU A 71 -0.99 1.58 6.53
N PHE A 72 0.06 0.87 6.13
CA PHE A 72 0.69 -0.13 6.99
C PHE A 72 1.32 0.48 8.23
N ALA A 73 2.04 1.59 8.09
CA ALA A 73 2.68 2.28 9.20
C ALA A 73 1.66 2.76 10.24
N ASN A 74 0.53 3.35 9.79
CA ASN A 74 -0.57 3.73 10.68
C ASN A 74 -1.15 2.51 11.41
N SER A 75 -1.31 1.39 10.70
CA SER A 75 -1.92 0.17 11.26
C SER A 75 -1.03 -0.44 12.33
N ILE A 76 0.28 -0.52 12.07
CA ILE A 76 1.28 -0.98 13.02
C ILE A 76 1.27 -0.08 14.26
N PHE A 77 1.30 1.24 14.07
CA PHE A 77 1.26 2.21 15.17
C PHE A 77 0.02 2.00 16.06
N LEU A 78 -1.17 1.95 15.48
CA LEU A 78 -2.40 1.75 16.25
C LEU A 78 -2.47 0.36 16.90
N LEU A 79 -1.98 -0.70 16.24
CA LEU A 79 -1.94 -2.05 16.83
C LEU A 79 -0.96 -2.16 18.01
N VAL A 80 0.15 -1.42 17.98
CA VAL A 80 1.08 -1.30 19.12
C VAL A 80 0.37 -0.62 20.29
N ILE A 81 -0.30 0.50 20.04
CA ILE A 81 -1.11 1.19 21.07
C ILE A 81 -2.18 0.24 21.62
N ALA A 82 -2.90 -0.47 20.75
CA ALA A 82 -3.92 -1.44 21.16
C ALA A 82 -3.33 -2.54 22.06
N SER A 83 -2.12 -3.01 21.74
CA SER A 83 -1.44 -4.04 22.52
C SER A 83 -1.03 -3.56 23.92
N PHE A 84 -0.47 -2.35 24.02
CA PHE A 84 -0.15 -1.74 25.31
C PHE A 84 -1.41 -1.41 26.13
N SER A 85 -2.44 -0.90 25.47
CA SER A 85 -3.71 -0.52 26.12
C SER A 85 -4.46 -1.73 26.67
N ARG A 86 -4.43 -2.87 25.96
CA ARG A 86 -4.97 -4.13 26.46
C ARG A 86 -4.26 -4.62 27.72
N PHE A 87 -2.94 -4.46 27.80
CA PHE A 87 -2.19 -4.76 29.02
C PHE A 87 -2.70 -3.93 30.21
N VAL A 88 -2.88 -2.62 30.01
CA VAL A 88 -3.46 -1.71 31.02
C VAL A 88 -4.87 -2.14 31.42
N GLY A 89 -5.71 -2.52 30.44
CA GLY A 89 -7.05 -3.03 30.69
C GLY A 89 -7.07 -4.27 31.57
N SER A 90 -6.27 -5.27 31.22
CA SER A 90 -6.25 -6.58 31.87
C SER A 90 -5.65 -6.57 33.27
N TYR A 91 -4.59 -5.80 33.53
CA TYR A 91 -3.85 -5.90 34.79
C TYR A 91 -4.00 -4.70 35.73
N ILE A 92 -4.42 -3.56 35.21
CA ILE A 92 -4.56 -2.35 36.02
C ILE A 92 -6.04 -2.05 36.22
N THR A 93 -6.80 -1.98 35.12
CA THR A 93 -8.19 -1.52 35.16
C THR A 93 -9.11 -2.60 35.72
N ALA A 94 -8.95 -3.85 35.28
CA ALA A 94 -9.77 -4.98 35.72
C ALA A 94 -9.72 -5.25 37.23
N PRO A 95 -8.54 -5.37 37.87
CA PRO A 95 -8.47 -5.60 39.31
C PRO A 95 -9.04 -4.44 40.16
N VAL A 96 -8.98 -3.20 39.66
CA VAL A 96 -9.39 -2.00 40.40
C VAL A 96 -10.88 -1.69 40.21
N PHE A 97 -11.41 -1.89 39.02
CA PHE A 97 -12.78 -1.47 38.64
C PHE A 97 -13.72 -2.63 38.33
N GLY A 98 -13.25 -3.88 38.36
CA GLY A 98 -14.04 -5.09 38.06
C GLY A 98 -15.24 -5.29 39.00
N ILE A 99 -15.25 -4.65 40.16
CA ILE A 99 -16.36 -4.69 41.12
C ILE A 99 -17.54 -3.81 40.66
N ILE A 100 -17.27 -2.76 39.88
CA ILE A 100 -18.25 -1.70 39.55
C ILE A 100 -18.79 -1.88 38.13
N PHE A 101 -18.01 -2.50 37.23
CA PHE A 101 -18.33 -2.55 35.80
C PHE A 101 -18.61 -3.99 35.33
N LEU A 102 -19.78 -4.23 34.73
CA LEU A 102 -20.17 -5.54 34.20
C LEU A 102 -19.54 -5.80 32.82
N ASN A 103 -19.05 -7.03 32.59
CA ASN A 103 -18.44 -7.45 31.31
C ASN A 103 -19.34 -7.20 30.10
N VAL A 104 -20.66 -7.39 30.22
CA VAL A 104 -21.62 -7.15 29.13
C VAL A 104 -21.62 -5.69 28.70
N GLY A 105 -21.56 -4.75 29.66
CA GLY A 105 -21.48 -3.32 29.35
C GLY A 105 -20.19 -2.95 28.63
N ALA A 106 -19.06 -3.51 29.07
CA ALA A 106 -17.77 -3.32 28.41
C ALA A 106 -17.76 -3.86 26.97
N ILE A 107 -18.39 -5.01 26.72
CA ILE A 107 -18.53 -5.60 25.37
C ILE A 107 -19.34 -4.68 24.45
N ILE A 108 -20.50 -4.19 24.91
CA ILE A 108 -21.33 -3.27 24.10
C ILE A 108 -20.56 -1.98 23.80
N LEU A 109 -19.86 -1.45 24.80
CA LEU A 109 -19.05 -0.24 24.62
C LEU A 109 -17.92 -0.45 23.60
N SER A 110 -17.18 -1.55 23.72
CA SER A 110 -16.02 -1.81 22.86
C SER A 110 -16.42 -2.17 21.43
N VAL A 111 -17.49 -2.93 21.22
CA VAL A 111 -17.91 -3.43 19.91
C VAL A 111 -18.74 -2.40 19.13
N VAL A 112 -19.59 -1.64 19.81
CA VAL A 112 -20.60 -0.80 19.16
C VAL A 112 -20.35 0.68 19.43
N VAL A 113 -20.33 1.08 20.71
CA VAL A 113 -20.38 2.50 21.06
C VAL A 113 -19.09 3.22 20.67
N VAL A 114 -17.93 2.67 21.03
CA VAL A 114 -16.63 3.28 20.72
C VAL A 114 -16.40 3.40 19.21
N PRO A 115 -16.60 2.35 18.38
CA PRO A 115 -16.43 2.48 16.93
C PRO A 115 -17.37 3.51 16.27
N ILE A 116 -18.63 3.59 16.70
CA ILE A 116 -19.60 4.57 16.18
C ILE A 116 -19.19 5.99 16.56
N ILE A 117 -18.92 6.23 17.84
CA ILE A 117 -18.50 7.56 18.32
C ILE A 117 -17.18 7.96 17.67
N ALA A 118 -16.20 7.05 17.60
CA ALA A 118 -14.92 7.32 16.98
C ALA A 118 -15.08 7.71 15.51
N THR A 119 -15.94 7.02 14.75
CA THR A 119 -16.21 7.36 13.35
C THR A 119 -16.89 8.72 13.23
N TYR A 120 -17.92 8.99 14.04
CA TYR A 120 -18.62 10.27 14.05
C TYR A 120 -17.68 11.43 14.40
N VAL A 121 -16.91 11.28 15.48
CA VAL A 121 -15.94 12.29 15.92
C VAL A 121 -14.83 12.46 14.88
N TYR A 122 -14.34 11.37 14.28
CA TYR A 122 -13.35 11.44 13.21
C TYR A 122 -13.85 12.29 12.03
N GLN A 123 -15.08 12.07 11.56
CA GLN A 123 -15.64 12.80 10.43
C GLN A 123 -15.88 14.28 10.75
N ASN A 124 -16.24 14.60 12.00
CA ASN A 124 -16.56 15.97 12.42
C ASN A 124 -15.35 16.73 13.02
N LEU A 125 -14.22 16.05 13.25
CA LEU A 125 -12.98 16.65 13.76
C LEU A 125 -12.38 17.61 12.73
N LYS A 126 -12.47 18.92 13.02
CA LYS A 126 -11.79 19.99 12.28
C LYS A 126 -10.33 20.10 12.75
N VAL A 127 -9.50 19.17 12.31
CA VAL A 127 -8.06 19.16 12.61
C VAL A 127 -7.25 19.71 11.44
N ARG A 128 -6.10 20.28 11.76
CA ARG A 128 -5.21 20.97 10.81
C ARG A 128 -4.16 20.04 10.22
N SER A 129 -3.90 18.89 10.85
CA SER A 129 -2.86 17.95 10.40
C SER A 129 -3.26 16.48 10.50
N LEU A 130 -2.59 15.64 9.71
CA LEU A 130 -2.70 14.18 9.80
C LEU A 130 -2.21 13.65 11.14
N ALA A 131 -1.21 14.29 11.75
CA ALA A 131 -0.69 13.92 13.07
C ALA A 131 -1.77 14.07 14.15
N GLU A 132 -2.57 15.15 14.11
CA GLU A 132 -3.69 15.35 15.02
C GLU A 132 -4.76 14.26 14.85
N LYS A 133 -5.10 13.85 13.61
CA LYS A 133 -5.97 12.68 13.38
C LYS A 133 -5.38 11.41 13.96
N ARG A 134 -4.08 11.16 13.75
CA ARG A 134 -3.37 9.97 14.27
C ARG A 134 -3.50 9.86 15.79
N ILE A 135 -3.31 10.97 16.50
CA ILE A 135 -3.45 11.05 17.95
C ILE A 135 -4.91 10.85 18.38
N ALA A 136 -5.87 11.45 17.68
CA ALA A 136 -7.29 11.26 17.97
C ALA A 136 -7.72 9.78 17.82
N CYS A 137 -7.35 9.13 16.72
CA CYS A 137 -7.60 7.70 16.52
C CYS A 137 -6.91 6.85 17.59
N ALA A 138 -5.65 7.16 17.92
CA ALA A 138 -4.92 6.48 18.98
C ALA A 138 -5.66 6.53 20.32
N GLY A 139 -6.28 7.66 20.67
CA GLY A 139 -7.11 7.79 21.87
C GLY A 139 -8.31 6.84 21.88
N PHE A 140 -9.04 6.74 20.77
CA PHE A 140 -10.17 5.81 20.67
C PHE A 140 -9.73 4.34 20.67
N ILE A 141 -8.64 4.02 19.97
CA ILE A 141 -8.04 2.68 19.99
C ILE A 141 -7.58 2.31 21.40
N PHE A 142 -6.96 3.25 22.11
CA PHE A 142 -6.56 3.08 23.50
C PHE A 142 -7.78 2.73 24.36
N LEU A 143 -8.85 3.52 24.30
CA LEU A 143 -10.06 3.29 25.07
C LEU A 143 -10.69 1.92 24.78
N GLN A 144 -10.90 1.59 23.49
CA GLN A 144 -11.48 0.29 23.11
C GLN A 144 -10.62 -0.88 23.61
N SER A 145 -9.30 -0.74 23.47
CA SER A 145 -8.35 -1.78 23.83
C SER A 145 -8.22 -1.97 25.34
N VAL A 146 -8.33 -0.90 26.14
CA VAL A 146 -8.46 -1.00 27.60
C VAL A 146 -9.73 -1.78 27.96
N LEU A 147 -10.87 -1.48 27.35
CA LEU A 147 -12.11 -2.22 27.59
C LEU A 147 -11.98 -3.70 27.21
N ILE A 148 -11.33 -4.02 26.09
CA ILE A 148 -11.08 -5.41 25.67
C ILE A 148 -10.14 -6.12 26.64
N GLY A 149 -9.08 -5.44 27.11
CA GLY A 149 -8.21 -5.98 28.14
C GLY A 149 -8.96 -6.24 29.45
N PHE A 150 -9.87 -5.34 29.83
CA PHE A 150 -10.74 -5.49 30.99
C PHE A 150 -11.69 -6.71 30.88
N ILE A 151 -12.17 -7.02 29.67
CA ILE A 151 -13.04 -8.18 29.42
C ILE A 151 -12.25 -9.49 29.52
N ASN A 152 -11.04 -9.52 28.92
CA ASN A 152 -10.20 -10.72 28.83
C ASN A 152 -9.10 -10.72 29.91
N GLN A 153 -9.51 -10.60 31.17
CA GLN A 153 -8.60 -10.48 32.31
C GLN A 153 -7.63 -11.68 32.37
N ASN A 154 -6.35 -11.40 32.59
CA ASN A 154 -5.27 -12.39 32.77
C ASN A 154 -4.86 -13.21 31.54
N ASP A 155 -5.44 -12.97 30.36
CA ASP A 155 -5.14 -13.72 29.11
C ASP A 155 -4.07 -13.05 28.23
N TRP A 156 -2.94 -12.65 28.84
CA TRP A 156 -2.10 -11.65 28.21
C TRP A 156 -1.10 -12.16 27.15
N LEU A 157 -0.53 -13.37 27.21
CA LEU A 157 0.59 -13.67 26.30
C LEU A 157 0.70 -15.03 25.65
N GLU A 158 0.33 -16.13 26.31
CA GLU A 158 1.01 -17.38 25.92
C GLU A 158 0.32 -18.18 24.80
N SER A 159 -0.92 -17.86 24.43
CA SER A 159 -1.71 -18.72 23.53
C SER A 159 -2.18 -18.07 22.22
N VAL A 160 -1.80 -16.82 21.93
CA VAL A 160 -2.38 -16.08 20.80
C VAL A 160 -1.32 -15.45 19.90
N PRO A 161 -1.40 -15.60 18.57
CA PRO A 161 -0.48 -14.93 17.66
C PRO A 161 -0.50 -13.41 17.82
N PHE A 162 0.63 -12.75 17.57
CA PHE A 162 0.71 -11.28 17.62
C PHE A 162 0.23 -10.66 16.30
N SER A 163 -0.94 -10.01 16.33
CA SER A 163 -1.51 -9.30 15.17
C SER A 163 -0.60 -8.18 14.63
N VAL A 164 0.20 -7.55 15.51
CA VAL A 164 1.22 -6.57 15.13
C VAL A 164 2.24 -7.19 14.16
N LEU A 165 2.70 -8.42 14.45
CA LEU A 165 3.71 -9.10 13.63
C LEU A 165 3.13 -9.53 12.28
N THR A 166 1.87 -9.98 12.23
CA THR A 166 1.13 -10.23 10.98
C THR A 166 1.16 -8.99 10.08
N GLN A 167 0.87 -7.83 10.65
CA GLN A 167 0.80 -6.58 9.92
C GLN A 167 2.18 -6.10 9.45
N ILE A 168 3.21 -6.26 10.28
CA ILE A 168 4.60 -5.96 9.92
C ILE A 168 5.02 -6.82 8.73
N ILE A 169 4.82 -8.13 8.79
CA ILE A 169 5.23 -9.06 7.73
C ILE A 169 4.47 -8.75 6.44
N SER A 170 3.16 -8.55 6.55
CA SER A 170 2.33 -8.15 5.42
C SER A 170 2.82 -6.84 4.77
N SER A 171 3.27 -5.87 5.59
CA SER A 171 3.80 -4.59 5.10
C SER A 171 5.13 -4.70 4.37
N PHE A 172 5.96 -5.71 4.69
CA PHE A 172 7.21 -5.97 3.99
C PHE A 172 7.00 -6.83 2.74
N SER A 173 6.18 -7.88 2.85
CA SER A 173 5.91 -8.80 1.75
C SER A 173 5.17 -8.12 0.60
N TYR A 174 4.20 -7.24 0.90
CA TYR A 174 3.40 -6.58 -0.13
C TYR A 174 4.21 -5.76 -1.15
N PRO A 175 5.00 -4.74 -0.76
CA PRO A 175 5.75 -3.92 -1.72
C PRO A 175 6.84 -4.73 -2.43
N LEU A 176 7.47 -5.69 -1.74
CA LEU A 176 8.49 -6.55 -2.35
C LEU A 176 7.92 -7.38 -3.50
N ILE A 177 6.71 -7.93 -3.34
CA ILE A 177 6.07 -8.73 -4.40
C ILE A 177 5.49 -7.85 -5.50
N LEU A 178 4.96 -6.68 -5.15
CA LEU A 178 4.42 -5.73 -6.13
C LEU A 178 5.49 -5.30 -7.15
N ALA A 179 6.76 -5.21 -6.75
CA ALA A 179 7.88 -4.93 -7.66
C ALA A 179 8.14 -6.03 -8.72
N HIS A 180 7.60 -7.24 -8.55
CA HIS A 180 7.87 -8.39 -9.39
C HIS A 180 6.63 -8.91 -10.15
N THR A 181 5.42 -8.53 -9.74
CA THR A 181 4.20 -8.98 -10.40
C THR A 181 3.01 -8.07 -10.12
N ASP A 182 2.20 -7.81 -11.15
CA ASP A 182 0.90 -7.15 -11.03
C ASP A 182 -0.25 -8.14 -10.83
N ASN A 183 0.03 -9.44 -10.79
CA ASN A 183 -0.99 -10.46 -10.60
C ASN A 183 -1.48 -10.43 -9.16
N ARG A 184 -2.67 -9.87 -8.96
CA ARG A 184 -3.35 -9.74 -7.67
C ARG A 184 -3.42 -11.05 -6.88
N GLN A 185 -3.76 -12.17 -7.52
CA GLN A 185 -3.86 -13.46 -6.82
C GLN A 185 -2.49 -13.93 -6.30
N LYS A 186 -1.42 -13.69 -7.07
CA LYS A 186 -0.05 -13.98 -6.63
C LYS A 186 0.36 -13.09 -5.46
N ILE A 187 0.07 -11.78 -5.52
CA ILE A 187 0.36 -10.84 -4.43
C ILE A 187 -0.32 -11.30 -3.13
N LEU A 188 -1.63 -11.51 -3.17
CA LEU A 188 -2.39 -11.91 -1.99
C LEU A 188 -1.95 -13.28 -1.46
N GLY A 189 -1.75 -14.25 -2.36
CA GLY A 189 -1.33 -15.60 -1.99
C GLY A 189 0.03 -15.63 -1.31
N ILE A 190 0.97 -14.82 -1.78
CA ILE A 190 2.30 -14.74 -1.17
C ILE A 190 2.24 -14.02 0.18
N VAL A 191 1.53 -12.89 0.30
CA VAL A 191 1.39 -12.21 1.60
C VAL A 191 0.68 -13.09 2.63
N ALA A 192 -0.36 -13.82 2.20
CA ALA A 192 -1.04 -14.82 3.03
C ALA A 192 -0.07 -15.91 3.50
N GLY A 193 0.69 -16.47 2.56
CA GLY A 193 1.67 -17.52 2.83
C GLY A 193 2.77 -17.05 3.78
N SER A 194 3.35 -15.87 3.56
CA SER A 194 4.38 -15.28 4.43
C SER A 194 3.87 -15.07 5.85
N SER A 195 2.66 -14.55 6.00
CA SER A 195 2.03 -14.33 7.31
C SER A 195 1.75 -15.66 8.02
N MET A 196 1.24 -16.66 7.30
CA MET A 196 0.94 -17.96 7.86
C MET A 196 2.20 -18.73 8.26
N ILE A 197 3.24 -18.74 7.42
CA ILE A 197 4.54 -19.37 7.74
C ILE A 197 5.11 -18.77 9.02
N PHE A 198 5.01 -17.46 9.19
CA PHE A 198 5.43 -16.82 10.42
C PHE A 198 4.61 -17.25 11.64
N HIS A 199 3.28 -17.31 11.52
CA HIS A 199 2.43 -17.80 12.60
C HIS A 199 2.76 -19.24 12.97
N LEU A 200 3.03 -20.10 11.98
CA LEU A 200 3.45 -21.48 12.22
C LEU A 200 4.81 -21.53 12.94
N ALA A 201 5.79 -20.73 12.51
CA ALA A 201 7.08 -20.64 13.20
C ALA A 201 6.91 -20.14 14.64
N HIS A 202 6.13 -19.09 14.87
CA HIS A 202 5.84 -18.56 16.20
C HIS A 202 5.17 -19.60 17.10
N GLY A 203 4.16 -20.30 16.57
CA GLY A 203 3.47 -21.38 17.26
C GLY A 203 4.43 -22.50 17.64
N PHE A 204 5.26 -22.95 16.69
CA PHE A 204 6.20 -24.05 16.89
C PHE A 204 7.28 -23.75 17.94
N PHE A 205 7.86 -22.53 17.91
CA PHE A 205 9.00 -22.20 18.77
C PHE A 205 8.62 -21.62 20.14
N PHE A 206 7.45 -20.99 20.30
CA PHE A 206 7.19 -20.16 21.48
C PHE A 206 5.88 -20.44 22.23
N SER A 207 4.81 -20.83 21.53
CA SER A 207 3.44 -20.80 22.12
C SER A 207 2.68 -22.12 22.07
N GLY A 208 3.18 -23.10 21.31
CA GLY A 208 2.40 -24.29 20.95
C GLY A 208 1.37 -23.98 19.86
N MET A 209 0.92 -25.01 19.16
CA MET A 209 -0.05 -24.91 18.06
C MET A 209 -1.30 -25.71 18.39
N ASP A 210 -2.19 -25.13 19.17
CA ASP A 210 -3.54 -25.68 19.34
C ASP A 210 -4.51 -25.14 18.27
N GLY A 211 -5.72 -25.70 18.23
CA GLY A 211 -6.74 -25.27 17.27
C GLY A 211 -7.13 -23.80 17.42
N ALA A 212 -7.07 -23.25 18.64
CA ALA A 212 -7.37 -21.85 18.93
C ALA A 212 -6.33 -20.92 18.31
N PHE A 213 -5.05 -21.22 18.53
CA PHE A 213 -3.92 -20.50 17.95
C PHE A 213 -4.02 -20.46 16.42
N LEU A 214 -4.26 -21.61 15.79
CA LEU A 214 -4.37 -21.71 14.32
C LEU A 214 -5.57 -20.93 13.79
N THR A 215 -6.71 -20.99 14.48
CA THR A 215 -7.92 -20.24 14.11
C THR A 215 -7.65 -18.74 14.14
N ILE A 216 -7.01 -18.23 15.20
CA ILE A 216 -6.69 -16.82 15.31
C ILE A 216 -5.65 -16.38 14.27
N ALA A 217 -4.64 -17.23 13.99
CA ALA A 217 -3.64 -16.97 12.95
C ALA A 217 -4.29 -16.81 11.57
N ILE A 218 -5.25 -17.69 11.23
CA ILE A 218 -6.03 -17.61 9.99
C ILE A 218 -6.83 -16.31 9.96
N LEU A 219 -7.55 -15.97 11.04
CA LEU A 219 -8.37 -14.75 11.09
C LEU A 219 -7.54 -13.48 10.91
N TYR A 220 -6.39 -13.35 11.58
CA TYR A 220 -5.50 -12.20 11.37
C TYR A 220 -4.93 -12.15 9.97
N THR A 221 -4.57 -13.30 9.40
CA THR A 221 -4.08 -13.38 8.02
C THR A 221 -5.16 -12.91 7.04
N ILE A 222 -6.41 -13.36 7.20
CA ILE A 222 -7.56 -12.91 6.39
C ILE A 222 -7.76 -11.40 6.53
N LEU A 223 -7.76 -10.87 7.76
CA LEU A 223 -7.94 -9.44 7.99
C LEU A 223 -6.82 -8.61 7.33
N ALA A 224 -5.56 -9.03 7.43
CA ALA A 224 -4.44 -8.38 6.76
C ALA A 224 -4.60 -8.42 5.23
N ILE A 225 -4.99 -9.56 4.67
CA ILE A 225 -5.28 -9.69 3.23
C ILE A 225 -6.43 -8.78 2.81
N CYS A 226 -7.51 -8.69 3.59
CA CYS A 226 -8.63 -7.80 3.30
C CYS A 226 -8.19 -6.33 3.26
N LEU A 227 -7.30 -5.92 4.17
CA LEU A 227 -6.75 -4.57 4.19
C LEU A 227 -5.91 -4.29 2.93
N ILE A 228 -5.08 -5.25 2.50
CA ILE A 228 -4.31 -5.16 1.25
C ILE A 228 -5.23 -5.14 0.03
N GLN A 229 -6.24 -6.00 0.04
CA GLN A 229 -7.21 -6.08 -1.03
C GLN A 229 -7.93 -4.75 -1.24
N TYR A 230 -8.25 -4.08 -0.13
CA TYR A 230 -8.82 -2.75 -0.12
C TYR A 230 -7.82 -1.69 -0.60
N SER A 231 -6.57 -1.70 -0.13
CA SER A 231 -5.56 -0.74 -0.58
C SER A 231 -5.27 -0.84 -2.08
N ILE A 232 -5.26 -2.06 -2.64
CA ILE A 232 -5.13 -2.30 -4.09
C ILE A 232 -6.34 -1.75 -4.86
N ALA A 233 -7.56 -1.90 -4.31
CA ALA A 233 -8.80 -1.52 -4.99
C ALA A 233 -9.07 -0.01 -4.95
N PHE A 234 -8.63 0.69 -3.91
CA PHE A 234 -8.95 2.10 -3.65
C PHE A 234 -7.69 2.98 -3.57
N ARG A 235 -6.87 2.95 -4.61
CA ARG A 235 -5.55 3.64 -4.68
C ARG A 235 -5.60 5.17 -4.60
N CYS A 236 -6.75 5.80 -4.84
CA CYS A 236 -6.89 7.27 -4.91
C CYS A 236 -7.44 7.92 -3.62
N GLN A 237 -7.35 7.27 -2.47
CA GLN A 237 -7.86 7.83 -1.20
C GLN A 237 -6.91 8.83 -0.57
N THR A 238 -7.46 9.80 0.16
CA THR A 238 -6.64 10.78 0.89
C THR A 238 -5.98 10.14 2.12
N ASP A 239 -4.87 10.70 2.60
CA ASP A 239 -4.22 10.24 3.84
C ASP A 239 -5.19 10.22 5.04
N PHE A 240 -6.18 11.11 5.03
CA PHE A 240 -7.24 11.17 6.04
C PHE A 240 -8.21 9.99 5.92
N ASP A 241 -8.66 9.64 4.72
CA ASP A 241 -9.54 8.48 4.53
C ASP A 241 -8.83 7.17 4.92
N MET A 242 -7.55 7.05 4.56
CA MET A 242 -6.72 5.91 4.91
C MET A 242 -6.56 5.76 6.43
N MET A 243 -6.44 6.88 7.17
CA MET A 243 -6.35 6.84 8.62
C MET A 243 -7.67 6.39 9.29
N LEU A 244 -8.82 6.77 8.74
CA LEU A 244 -10.13 6.31 9.22
C LEU A 244 -10.27 4.79 9.01
N LEU A 245 -9.93 4.32 7.81
CA LEU A 245 -9.93 2.90 7.48
C LEU A 245 -9.02 2.12 8.43
N THR A 246 -7.80 2.59 8.65
CA THR A 246 -6.85 1.95 9.56
C THR A 246 -7.41 1.86 10.98
N MET A 247 -8.07 2.89 11.49
CA MET A 247 -8.73 2.84 12.80
C MET A 247 -9.83 1.76 12.84
N GLN A 248 -10.69 1.71 11.83
CA GLN A 248 -11.76 0.71 11.74
C GLN A 248 -11.22 -0.71 11.63
N TYR A 249 -10.15 -0.91 10.86
CA TYR A 249 -9.42 -2.17 10.77
C TYR A 249 -8.91 -2.62 12.14
N VAL A 250 -8.26 -1.74 12.91
CA VAL A 250 -7.73 -2.09 14.24
C VAL A 250 -8.85 -2.37 15.25
N PHE A 251 -9.98 -1.65 15.17
CA PHE A 251 -11.17 -1.99 15.95
C PHE A 251 -11.64 -3.42 15.66
N LEU A 252 -11.74 -3.78 14.38
CA LEU A 252 -12.19 -5.11 13.96
C LEU A 252 -11.21 -6.21 14.43
N VAL A 253 -9.90 -6.02 14.22
CA VAL A 253 -8.87 -6.96 14.71
C VAL A 253 -8.97 -7.16 16.21
N SER A 254 -9.19 -6.08 16.96
CA SER A 254 -9.28 -6.13 18.43
C SER A 254 -10.54 -6.87 18.90
N VAL A 255 -11.67 -6.65 18.24
CA VAL A 255 -12.94 -7.36 18.53
C VAL A 255 -12.85 -8.84 18.16
N VAL A 256 -12.29 -9.17 16.99
CA VAL A 256 -12.08 -10.57 16.57
C VAL A 256 -11.20 -11.30 17.58
N ARG A 257 -10.11 -10.65 18.03
CA ARG A 257 -9.28 -11.20 19.11
C ARG A 257 -10.08 -11.41 20.39
N MET A 258 -10.86 -10.41 20.81
CA MET A 258 -11.64 -10.47 22.04
C MET A 258 -12.52 -11.71 22.06
N PHE A 259 -13.37 -11.88 21.03
CA PHE A 259 -14.27 -13.04 20.93
C PHE A 259 -13.53 -14.36 20.79
N ALA A 260 -12.41 -14.39 20.06
CA ALA A 260 -11.62 -15.62 19.95
C ALA A 260 -11.03 -16.04 21.30
N VAL A 261 -10.51 -15.10 22.08
CA VAL A 261 -10.02 -15.39 23.44
C VAL A 261 -11.17 -15.77 24.36
N MET A 262 -12.34 -15.12 24.29
CA MET A 262 -13.50 -15.54 25.09
C MET A 262 -14.01 -16.94 24.73
N SER A 263 -13.87 -17.36 23.48
CA SER A 263 -14.39 -18.64 23.00
C SER A 263 -13.41 -19.80 23.16
N PHE A 264 -12.11 -19.51 23.10
CA PHE A 264 -11.05 -20.51 23.05
C PHE A 264 -9.97 -20.33 24.13
N GLY A 265 -10.04 -19.25 24.92
CA GLY A 265 -9.23 -19.06 26.10
C GLY A 265 -9.46 -20.24 27.02
N LYS A 266 -8.38 -20.81 27.55
CA LYS A 266 -8.51 -21.89 28.53
C LYS A 266 -9.15 -21.27 29.76
N ASP A 267 -10.38 -21.69 30.06
CA ASP A 267 -10.97 -21.51 31.39
C ASP A 267 -9.89 -21.90 32.41
N LYS A 268 -9.44 -20.93 33.20
CA LYS A 268 -8.69 -21.18 34.43
C LYS A 268 -9.64 -21.07 35.59
#